data_AF-A0A8X6YGV9-F1
#
_entry.id   AF-A0A8X6YGV9-F1
#
_cell.length_a   1.000
_cell.length_b   1.000
_cell.length_c   1.000
_cell.angle_alpha   90.00
_cell.angle_beta   90.00
_cell.angle_gamma   90.00
#
_symmetry.space_group_name_H-M   'P 1'
#
loop_
_entity.id
_entity.type
_entity.pdbx_description
1 polymer ?
#
loop_
_entity_poly.entity_id
_entity_poly.type
_entity_poly.pdbx_seq_one_letter_code
_entity_poly.pdbx_strand_id
1 'polypeptide(L)'
;MAKYRNICDNNSISLTNLPISSSSTPLLPNFLVGVSETVVFDDGSSSLAEDIPSTSNSIALLPNVSESDDRESRNTSFDNKRICFFYGRDRKQIKGKQQSLHSSNDAKVYNKITEWVTKLQNQELLQTINNLKTSNAPIFYHHSCEVGYFNDYKKITVNTVRTSWHSVRDIHKDIFDKIVSVIEEDVVKKRNYLLLTSLCDMHNNELQEELIHQPEADVSLMTNHELEEKIVKQFKQIKIVIKKKRKIIMHKNSNLLEQEDLKTRRE
;
A
#
# COMPACT_ATOMS: atom_id res chain seq x y z
N MET A 1 -5.51 -50.30 9.51
CA MET A 1 -4.67 -51.08 10.44
C MET A 1 -3.24 -51.06 9.94
N ALA A 2 -2.33 -50.60 10.80
CA ALA A 2 -0.91 -50.41 10.52
C ALA A 2 -0.15 -51.73 10.29
N LYS A 3 0.95 -51.66 9.52
CA LYS A 3 2.23 -52.28 9.89
C LYS A 3 3.38 -51.74 9.02
N TYR A 4 4.35 -51.18 9.73
CA TYR A 4 5.68 -50.75 9.30
C TYR A 4 6.49 -51.88 8.66
N ARG A 5 7.36 -51.53 7.70
CA ARG A 5 8.68 -52.16 7.54
C ARG A 5 9.73 -51.09 7.24
N ASN A 6 10.65 -50.94 8.19
CA ASN A 6 11.98 -50.36 8.03
C ASN A 6 12.89 -51.36 7.31
N ILE A 7 13.72 -50.88 6.37
CA ILE A 7 15.01 -51.48 6.03
C ILE A 7 16.00 -50.31 5.88
N CYS A 8 17.08 -50.42 6.63
CA CYS A 8 18.23 -49.52 6.70
C CYS A 8 19.07 -49.58 5.42
N ASP A 9 19.87 -48.55 5.14
CA ASP A 9 21.30 -48.80 4.90
C ASP A 9 22.17 -47.59 5.23
N ASN A 10 23.37 -47.96 5.67
CA ASN A 10 24.38 -47.20 6.37
C ASN A 10 25.05 -46.13 5.50
N ASN A 11 25.45 -45.01 6.12
CA ASN A 11 26.75 -44.44 5.81
C ASN A 11 27.39 -43.80 7.05
N SER A 12 28.49 -44.42 7.47
CA SER A 12 29.38 -43.99 8.55
C SER A 12 30.28 -42.86 8.06
N ILE A 13 30.28 -41.71 8.73
CA ILE A 13 31.44 -40.82 8.76
C ILE A 13 31.69 -40.40 10.22
N SER A 14 32.97 -40.50 10.57
CA SER A 14 33.52 -40.50 11.92
C SER A 14 33.57 -39.11 12.56
N LEU A 15 33.56 -39.16 13.90
CA LEU A 15 33.64 -38.08 14.89
C LEU A 15 34.89 -37.20 14.74
N THR A 16 34.71 -35.89 14.93
CA THR A 16 35.72 -35.05 15.58
C THR A 16 35.07 -34.20 16.67
N ASN A 17 35.73 -34.21 17.81
CA ASN A 17 35.31 -33.68 19.10
C ASN A 17 35.24 -32.15 19.11
N LEU A 18 34.18 -31.58 19.70
CA LEU A 18 34.16 -30.18 20.16
C LEU A 18 33.64 -30.10 21.60
N PRO A 19 34.23 -29.22 22.43
CA PRO A 19 34.03 -29.20 23.87
C PRO A 19 32.70 -28.56 24.26
N ILE A 20 32.01 -29.23 25.19
CA ILE A 20 30.82 -28.78 25.89
C ILE A 20 31.23 -27.61 26.80
N SER A 21 30.74 -26.41 26.47
CA SER A 21 30.72 -25.28 27.40
C SER A 21 29.27 -24.94 27.74
N SER A 22 28.96 -25.20 29.00
CA SER A 22 27.74 -24.87 29.72
C SER A 22 27.39 -23.39 29.61
N SER A 23 26.19 -23.09 29.11
CA SER A 23 25.60 -21.75 29.14
C SER A 23 24.20 -21.81 29.73
N SER A 24 24.02 -21.01 30.77
CA SER A 24 22.89 -20.95 31.68
C SER A 24 21.60 -20.50 31.00
N THR A 25 20.54 -21.27 31.23
CA THR A 25 19.14 -20.91 30.95
C THR A 25 18.66 -19.84 31.93
N PRO A 26 18.20 -18.65 31.47
CA PRO A 26 17.39 -17.79 32.31
C PRO A 26 15.92 -18.25 32.26
N LEU A 27 15.39 -18.57 33.45
CA LEU A 27 13.98 -18.83 33.70
C LEU A 27 13.19 -17.53 33.46
N LEU A 28 12.28 -17.54 32.48
CA LEU A 28 11.26 -16.50 32.32
C LEU A 28 9.96 -16.89 33.05
N PRO A 29 9.28 -15.93 33.68
CA PRO A 29 8.09 -16.19 34.48
C PRO A 29 6.83 -16.38 33.61
N ASN A 30 6.05 -17.38 34.01
CA ASN A 30 4.67 -17.62 33.59
C ASN A 30 3.80 -16.37 33.75
N PHE A 31 3.22 -15.88 32.66
CA PHE A 31 2.00 -15.09 32.71
C PHE A 31 0.86 -15.87 32.04
N LEU A 32 -0.07 -16.28 32.90
CA LEU A 32 -1.21 -17.12 32.61
C LEU A 32 -2.45 -16.33 33.05
N VAL A 33 -2.99 -15.48 32.17
CA VAL A 33 -4.32 -14.84 32.28
C VAL A 33 -4.68 -14.47 30.83
N GLY A 34 -5.65 -15.06 30.13
CA GLY A 34 -6.97 -15.50 30.56
C GLY A 34 -7.96 -14.36 30.29
N VAL A 35 -8.70 -14.44 29.19
CA VAL A 35 -10.14 -14.09 29.05
C VAL A 35 -10.51 -14.09 27.57
N SER A 36 -11.40 -15.02 27.24
CA SER A 36 -12.22 -15.06 26.05
C SER A 36 -13.25 -13.93 26.07
N GLU A 37 -13.37 -13.18 24.98
CA GLU A 37 -14.63 -12.53 24.62
C GLU A 37 -14.96 -12.89 23.17
N THR A 38 -15.76 -13.96 23.03
CA THR A 38 -16.52 -14.27 21.83
C THR A 38 -17.70 -13.30 21.76
N VAL A 39 -17.60 -12.29 20.89
CA VAL A 39 -18.75 -11.45 20.57
C VAL A 39 -19.45 -12.05 19.35
N VAL A 40 -20.58 -12.67 19.63
CA VAL A 40 -21.55 -13.14 18.63
C VAL A 40 -22.35 -11.90 18.20
N PHE A 41 -22.25 -11.52 16.93
CA PHE A 41 -23.24 -10.62 16.32
C PHE A 41 -24.06 -11.43 15.33
N ASP A 42 -25.27 -11.68 15.78
CA ASP A 42 -26.35 -12.34 15.07
C ASP A 42 -27.21 -11.29 14.35
N ASP A 43 -27.70 -11.76 13.21
CA ASP A 43 -28.90 -11.40 12.44
C ASP A 43 -29.22 -9.98 11.95
N GLY A 44 -29.45 -9.93 10.63
CA GLY A 44 -30.82 -9.77 10.15
C GLY A 44 -31.34 -8.37 9.81
N SER A 45 -31.33 -8.01 8.52
CA SER A 45 -32.43 -7.36 7.79
C SER A 45 -31.96 -7.00 6.38
N SER A 46 -32.48 -7.59 5.30
CA SER A 46 -33.86 -7.59 4.78
C SER A 46 -34.29 -6.26 4.15
N SER A 47 -34.75 -6.41 2.90
CA SER A 47 -35.58 -5.49 2.11
C SER A 47 -34.86 -4.33 1.43
N LEU A 48 -35.28 -3.82 0.28
CA LEU A 48 -36.25 -4.22 -0.75
C LEU A 48 -35.91 -3.32 -1.95
N ALA A 49 -36.23 -3.78 -3.16
CA ALA A 49 -36.05 -3.06 -4.41
C ALA A 49 -36.73 -1.69 -4.43
N GLU A 50 -36.15 -0.70 -5.13
CA GLU A 50 -36.90 0.29 -5.90
C GLU A 50 -36.14 0.69 -7.18
N ASP A 51 -36.76 0.33 -8.30
CA ASP A 51 -36.55 0.79 -9.67
C ASP A 51 -37.14 2.20 -9.85
N ILE A 52 -36.37 3.23 -10.23
CA ILE A 52 -36.92 4.39 -10.95
C ILE A 52 -35.84 5.10 -11.80
N PRO A 53 -36.20 5.92 -12.82
CA PRO A 53 -35.83 5.66 -14.20
C PRO A 53 -34.89 6.70 -14.81
N SER A 54 -34.43 6.37 -16.02
CA SER A 54 -33.72 7.27 -16.92
C SER A 54 -34.55 8.51 -17.28
N THR A 55 -33.99 9.70 -17.04
CA THR A 55 -34.40 10.94 -17.70
C THR A 55 -33.25 11.47 -18.55
N SER A 56 -33.38 11.23 -19.84
CA SER A 56 -32.68 11.93 -20.91
C SER A 56 -33.15 13.39 -20.94
N ASN A 57 -32.24 14.34 -20.75
CA ASN A 57 -32.42 15.71 -21.21
C ASN A 57 -31.25 16.07 -22.12
N SER A 58 -31.52 16.04 -23.43
CA SER A 58 -30.85 16.87 -24.42
C SER A 58 -31.38 18.30 -24.27
N ILE A 59 -30.54 19.33 -24.43
CA ILE A 59 -30.87 20.61 -25.09
C ILE A 59 -29.61 21.51 -25.15
N ALA A 60 -29.32 21.93 -26.38
CA ALA A 60 -28.79 23.20 -26.88
C ALA A 60 -27.46 23.81 -26.35
N LEU A 61 -26.43 23.58 -27.17
CA LEU A 61 -25.56 24.56 -27.86
C LEU A 61 -25.88 26.09 -27.80
N LEU A 62 -24.76 26.84 -27.69
CA LEU A 62 -24.44 28.25 -28.07
C LEU A 62 -24.51 29.35 -26.98
N PRO A 63 -23.79 30.49 -27.10
CA PRO A 63 -22.45 30.71 -27.67
C PRO A 63 -21.49 31.54 -26.76
N ASN A 64 -20.20 31.39 -27.06
CA ASN A 64 -19.13 32.39 -27.10
C ASN A 64 -19.40 33.80 -26.51
N VAL A 65 -18.72 34.13 -25.41
CA VAL A 65 -18.44 35.53 -25.01
C VAL A 65 -16.93 35.63 -24.76
N SER A 66 -16.27 36.34 -25.67
CA SER A 66 -14.89 36.79 -25.57
C SER A 66 -14.79 38.05 -24.71
N GLU A 67 -13.57 38.31 -24.25
CA GLU A 67 -13.00 39.61 -23.85
C GLU A 67 -13.38 40.17 -22.49
N SER A 68 -12.41 40.15 -21.56
CA SER A 68 -11.72 41.39 -21.15
C SER A 68 -10.54 41.03 -20.22
N ASP A 69 -9.34 41.22 -20.74
CA ASP A 69 -8.06 40.98 -20.07
C ASP A 69 -7.70 42.21 -19.23
N ASP A 70 -8.31 42.35 -18.06
CA ASP A 70 -7.95 43.38 -17.08
C ASP A 70 -6.84 42.85 -16.17
N ARG A 71 -5.59 43.15 -16.57
CA ARG A 71 -4.43 43.12 -15.68
C ARG A 71 -4.53 44.27 -14.68
N GLU A 72 -5.38 44.09 -13.68
CA GLU A 72 -5.36 44.95 -12.49
C GLU A 72 -4.06 44.75 -11.70
N SER A 73 -3.29 45.83 -11.67
CA SER A 73 -2.18 46.07 -10.77
C SER A 73 -2.61 45.83 -9.32
N ARG A 74 -2.21 44.69 -8.76
CA ARG A 74 -2.42 44.31 -7.35
C ARG A 74 -1.62 45.23 -6.43
N ASN A 75 -2.19 46.39 -6.12
CA ASN A 75 -1.86 47.09 -4.89
C ASN A 75 -2.44 46.27 -3.74
N THR A 76 -1.55 45.66 -2.97
CA THR A 76 -1.83 44.74 -1.86
C THR A 76 -2.40 45.50 -0.65
N SER A 77 -3.65 45.92 -0.75
CA SER A 77 -4.51 45.98 0.43
C SER A 77 -4.65 44.54 0.90
N PHE A 78 -4.08 44.21 2.07
CA PHE A 78 -4.43 42.99 2.79
C PHE A 78 -5.87 43.11 3.27
N ASP A 79 -6.83 43.06 2.33
CA ASP A 79 -8.22 42.76 2.65
C ASP A 79 -8.18 41.50 3.50
N ASN A 80 -8.86 41.53 4.64
CA ASN A 80 -8.93 40.51 5.69
C ASN A 80 -9.54 39.18 5.20
N LYS A 81 -9.04 38.63 4.09
CA LYS A 81 -9.48 37.40 3.46
C LYS A 81 -8.91 36.26 4.30
N ARG A 82 -9.81 35.51 4.93
CA ARG A 82 -9.49 34.31 5.68
C ARG A 82 -9.07 33.21 4.71
N ILE A 83 -7.80 33.19 4.34
CA ILE A 83 -7.22 32.20 3.42
C ILE A 83 -6.37 31.19 4.19
N CYS A 84 -6.41 29.92 3.78
CA CYS A 84 -5.56 28.90 4.37
C CYS A 84 -4.09 29.19 4.09
N PHE A 85 -3.28 29.29 5.14
CA PHE A 85 -1.85 29.56 5.10
C PHE A 85 -1.09 28.59 4.17
N PHE A 86 -1.43 27.30 4.20
CA PHE A 86 -0.72 26.27 3.43
C PHE A 86 -1.20 26.13 1.98
N TYR A 87 -2.46 26.49 1.69
CA TYR A 87 -3.11 26.20 0.40
C TYR A 87 -3.49 27.46 -0.39
N GLY A 88 -3.44 28.64 0.23
CA GLY A 88 -3.73 29.92 -0.38
C GLY A 88 -5.21 30.17 -0.73
N ARG A 89 -6.13 29.29 -0.28
CA ARG A 89 -7.58 29.40 -0.54
C ARG A 89 -8.39 29.30 0.73
N ASP A 90 -9.57 29.91 0.75
CA ASP A 90 -10.52 29.88 1.88
C ASP A 90 -11.26 28.53 1.97
N ARG A 91 -11.57 27.91 0.83
CA ARG A 91 -12.32 26.65 0.74
C ARG A 91 -11.46 25.50 0.21
N LYS A 92 -11.66 24.32 0.79
CA LYS A 92 -11.09 23.04 0.33
C LYS A 92 -12.13 21.94 0.48
N GLN A 93 -12.21 21.05 -0.51
CA GLN A 93 -13.08 19.86 -0.46
C GLN A 93 -12.24 18.58 -0.43
N ILE A 94 -12.59 17.64 0.44
CA ILE A 94 -11.98 16.30 0.52
C ILE A 94 -13.11 15.27 0.57
N LYS A 95 -13.10 14.31 -0.36
CA LYS A 95 -14.13 13.26 -0.48
C LYS A 95 -15.56 13.82 -0.50
N GLY A 96 -15.78 14.87 -1.28
CA GLY A 96 -17.07 15.55 -1.43
C GLY A 96 -17.51 16.43 -0.25
N LYS A 97 -16.74 16.48 0.85
CA LYS A 97 -17.06 17.33 2.02
C LYS A 97 -16.18 18.59 2.05
N GLN A 98 -16.79 19.74 2.29
CA GLN A 98 -16.06 21.00 2.49
C GLN A 98 -15.41 21.03 3.89
N GLN A 99 -14.15 21.42 3.95
CA GLN A 99 -13.41 21.57 5.20
C GLN A 99 -13.56 22.97 5.79
N SER A 100 -13.72 23.03 7.11
CA SER A 100 -13.70 24.27 7.88
C SER A 100 -12.30 24.87 7.90
N LEU A 101 -12.24 26.20 7.88
CA LEU A 101 -11.02 26.96 8.07
C LEU A 101 -10.84 27.23 9.57
N HIS A 102 -9.79 26.69 10.16
CA HIS A 102 -9.40 26.95 11.54
C HIS A 102 -8.64 28.27 11.63
N SER A 103 -8.67 28.88 12.81
CA SER A 103 -7.99 30.13 13.13
C SER A 103 -7.27 29.95 14.46
N SER A 104 -6.01 30.39 14.55
CA SER A 104 -5.27 30.39 15.81
C SER A 104 -4.44 31.67 15.93
N ASN A 105 -4.31 32.18 17.16
CA ASN A 105 -3.32 33.21 17.49
C ASN A 105 -2.36 32.72 18.60
N ASP A 106 -2.27 31.40 18.81
CA ASP A 106 -1.40 30.82 19.82
C ASP A 106 0.06 30.83 19.34
N ALA A 107 0.95 31.41 20.16
CA ALA A 107 2.39 31.43 19.91
C ALA A 107 2.99 30.03 19.69
N LYS A 108 2.42 28.99 20.32
CA LYS A 108 2.86 27.59 20.10
C LYS A 108 2.60 27.13 18.68
N VAL A 109 1.44 27.47 18.12
CA VAL A 109 1.07 27.13 16.73
C VAL A 109 1.99 27.87 15.76
N TYR A 110 2.24 29.16 16.00
CA TYR A 110 3.19 29.94 15.22
C TYR A 110 4.58 29.31 15.20
N ASN A 111 5.16 29.05 16.37
CA ASN A 111 6.52 28.50 16.47
C ASN A 111 6.63 27.12 15.79
N LYS A 112 5.60 26.26 15.98
CA LYS A 112 5.52 24.94 15.32
C LYS A 112 5.53 25.06 13.79
N ILE A 113 4.69 25.93 13.23
CA ILE A 113 4.62 26.12 11.78
C ILE A 113 5.90 26.79 11.25
N THR A 114 6.47 27.77 11.97
CA THR A 114 7.75 28.39 11.62
C THR A 114 8.86 27.36 11.54
N GLU A 115 8.94 26.44 12.50
CA GLU A 115 9.91 25.34 12.48
C GLU A 115 9.75 24.48 11.22
N TRP A 116 8.51 24.07 10.91
CA TRP A 116 8.23 23.23 9.74
C TRP A 116 8.61 23.91 8.43
N VAL A 117 8.19 25.16 8.27
CA VAL A 117 8.45 25.97 7.07
C VAL A 117 9.94 26.22 6.89
N THR A 118 10.67 26.47 7.98
CA THR A 118 12.13 26.66 7.97
C THR A 118 12.85 25.39 7.52
N LYS A 119 12.48 24.22 8.08
CA LYS A 119 13.09 22.94 7.69
C LYS A 119 12.79 22.55 6.24
N LEU A 120 11.60 22.85 5.75
CA LEU A 120 11.20 22.64 4.35
C LEU A 120 11.74 23.72 3.39
N GLN A 121 12.46 24.73 3.90
CA GLN A 121 13.07 25.82 3.12
C GLN A 121 12.08 26.61 2.24
N ASN A 122 10.80 26.69 2.64
CA ASN A 122 9.80 27.45 1.90
C ASN A 122 9.83 28.94 2.29
N GLN A 123 10.56 29.75 1.52
CA GLN A 123 10.80 31.16 1.83
C GLN A 123 9.54 32.03 1.79
N GLU A 124 8.60 31.75 0.88
CA GLU A 124 7.35 32.51 0.73
C GLU A 124 6.46 32.36 1.98
N LEU A 125 6.28 31.12 2.44
CA LEU A 125 5.55 30.85 3.67
C LEU A 125 6.26 31.40 4.90
N LEU A 126 7.60 31.42 4.90
CA LEU A 126 8.39 31.96 6.00
C LEU A 126 8.19 33.48 6.15
N GLN A 127 8.19 34.20 5.03
CA GLN A 127 7.87 35.63 5.03
C GLN A 127 6.43 35.86 5.49
N THR A 128 5.48 35.07 4.98
CA THR A 128 4.07 35.18 5.33
C THR A 128 3.83 34.98 6.82
N ILE A 129 4.42 33.94 7.45
CA ILE A 129 4.25 33.70 8.88
C ILE A 129 4.90 34.76 9.75
N ASN A 130 6.05 35.32 9.32
CA ASN A 130 6.70 36.42 10.04
C ASN A 130 5.90 37.72 9.98
N ASN A 131 5.26 38.01 8.84
CA ASN A 131 4.37 39.16 8.69
C ASN A 131 3.13 39.01 9.58
N LEU A 132 2.52 37.82 9.62
CA LEU A 132 1.38 37.52 10.51
C LEU A 132 1.78 37.65 11.98
N LYS A 133 2.96 37.15 12.36
CA LYS A 133 3.48 37.24 13.74
C LYS A 133 3.74 38.69 14.17
N THR A 134 4.33 39.50 13.30
CA THR A 134 4.64 40.92 13.57
C THR A 134 3.36 41.75 13.70
N SER A 135 2.35 41.45 12.89
CA SER A 135 1.04 42.13 12.94
C SER A 135 0.09 41.58 14.02
N ASN A 136 0.51 40.56 14.78
CA ASN A 136 -0.34 39.83 15.74
C ASN A 136 -1.69 39.38 15.12
N ALA A 137 -1.68 39.05 13.83
CA ALA A 137 -2.85 38.56 13.11
C ALA A 137 -3.04 37.07 13.38
N PRO A 138 -4.27 36.52 13.33
CA PRO A 138 -4.48 35.08 13.41
C PRO A 138 -4.02 34.36 12.14
N ILE A 139 -3.46 33.16 12.30
CA ILE A 139 -3.17 32.25 11.18
C ILE A 139 -4.42 31.40 10.89
N PHE A 140 -4.82 31.35 9.62
CA PHE A 140 -5.93 30.53 9.17
C PHE A 140 -5.43 29.29 8.42
N TYR A 141 -6.03 28.12 8.64
CA TYR A 141 -5.62 26.89 7.93
C TYR A 141 -6.71 25.81 7.94
N HIS A 142 -6.73 24.94 6.92
CA HIS A 142 -7.50 23.70 6.99
C HIS A 142 -6.70 22.64 7.72
N HIS A 143 -7.34 21.85 8.59
CA HIS A 143 -6.64 20.81 9.34
C HIS A 143 -5.94 19.79 8.43
N SER A 144 -6.54 19.41 7.29
CA SER A 144 -5.87 18.51 6.33
C SER A 144 -4.61 19.11 5.71
N CYS A 145 -4.55 20.43 5.54
CA CYS A 145 -3.36 21.09 5.01
C CYS A 145 -2.24 21.12 6.06
N GLU A 146 -2.58 21.41 7.32
CA GLU A 146 -1.62 21.31 8.44
C GLU A 146 -1.03 19.90 8.52
N VAL A 147 -1.88 18.87 8.50
CA VAL A 147 -1.44 17.47 8.55
C VAL A 147 -0.57 17.11 7.34
N GLY A 148 -0.95 17.54 6.14
CA GLY A 148 -0.16 17.31 4.93
C GLY A 148 1.24 17.93 5.03
N TYR A 149 1.30 19.20 5.42
CA TYR A 149 2.56 19.93 5.57
C TYR A 149 3.45 19.33 6.68
N PHE A 150 2.85 18.93 7.80
CA PHE A 150 3.55 18.24 8.88
C PHE A 150 4.15 16.90 8.44
N ASN A 151 3.42 16.14 7.61
CA ASN A 151 3.92 14.88 7.08
C ASN A 151 5.13 15.11 6.18
N ASP A 152 5.13 16.17 5.37
CA ASP A 152 6.29 16.53 4.54
C ASP A 152 7.49 16.95 5.39
N TYR A 153 7.26 17.75 6.44
CA TYR A 153 8.28 18.04 7.44
C TYR A 153 8.84 16.77 8.10
N LYS A 154 7.97 15.81 8.47
CA LYS A 154 8.39 14.55 9.08
C LYS A 154 9.26 13.72 8.16
N LYS A 155 8.96 13.66 6.85
CA LYS A 155 9.76 12.90 5.88
C LYS A 155 11.22 13.35 5.83
N ILE A 156 11.49 14.63 6.09
CA ILE A 156 12.86 15.18 6.05
C ILE A 156 13.55 15.24 7.41
N THR A 157 12.79 15.31 8.51
CA THR A 157 13.35 15.51 9.86
C THR A 157 13.45 14.22 10.65
N VAL A 158 12.48 13.34 10.48
CA VAL A 158 12.53 12.00 11.04
C VAL A 158 13.15 11.14 9.96
N ASN A 159 14.42 10.78 10.14
CA ASN A 159 14.94 9.55 9.53
C ASN A 159 13.98 8.46 10.00
N THR A 160 13.00 8.10 9.18
CA THR A 160 12.08 7.01 9.50
C THR A 160 12.97 5.82 9.75
N VAL A 161 13.09 5.43 11.02
CA VAL A 161 13.93 4.31 11.43
C VAL A 161 13.44 3.13 10.64
N ARG A 162 14.23 2.72 9.67
CA ARG A 162 13.89 1.63 8.77
C ARG A 162 13.97 0.37 9.61
N THR A 163 12.81 -0.11 10.05
CA THR A 163 12.72 -1.36 10.81
C THR A 163 12.93 -2.55 9.88
N SER A 164 13.23 -3.72 10.45
CA SER A 164 13.33 -4.99 9.71
C SER A 164 12.09 -5.25 8.84
N TRP A 165 10.90 -4.90 9.34
CA TRP A 165 9.64 -4.98 8.59
C TRP A 165 9.68 -4.22 7.25
N HIS A 166 10.29 -3.04 7.20
CA HIS A 166 10.40 -2.28 5.94
C HIS A 166 11.29 -3.00 4.94
N SER A 167 12.39 -3.59 5.41
CA SER A 167 13.30 -4.37 4.56
C SER A 167 12.62 -5.62 4.02
N VAL A 168 11.93 -6.39 4.88
CA VAL A 168 11.16 -7.58 4.47
C VAL A 168 10.07 -7.22 3.45
N ARG A 169 9.32 -6.14 3.70
CA ARG A 169 8.29 -5.65 2.77
C ARG A 169 8.87 -5.29 1.40
N ASP A 170 10.03 -4.64 1.38
CA ASP A 170 10.67 -4.24 0.13
C ASP A 170 11.19 -5.48 -0.63
N ILE A 171 11.76 -6.48 0.07
CA ILE A 171 12.13 -7.79 -0.54
C ILE A 171 10.90 -8.48 -1.18
N HIS A 172 9.78 -8.55 -0.46
CA HIS A 172 8.52 -9.10 -1.00
C HIS A 172 8.05 -8.37 -2.25
N LYS A 173 8.25 -7.05 -2.31
CA LYS A 173 7.89 -6.24 -3.47
C LYS A 173 8.79 -6.58 -4.66
N ASP A 174 10.10 -6.64 -4.43
CA ASP A 174 11.08 -6.92 -5.49
C ASP A 174 10.87 -8.33 -6.09
N ILE A 175 10.60 -9.34 -5.25
CA ILE A 175 10.27 -10.70 -5.70
C ILE A 175 8.96 -10.71 -6.50
N PHE A 176 7.95 -9.97 -6.04
CA PHE A 176 6.69 -9.88 -6.77
C PHE A 176 6.88 -9.23 -8.15
N ASP A 177 7.71 -8.20 -8.26
CA ASP A 177 8.02 -7.53 -9.53
C ASP A 177 8.73 -8.49 -10.52
N LYS A 178 9.54 -9.44 -10.03
CA LYS A 178 10.10 -10.53 -10.85
C LYS A 178 9.01 -11.47 -11.36
N ILE A 179 8.07 -11.88 -10.50
CA ILE A 179 6.91 -12.71 -10.91
C ILE A 179 6.05 -12.02 -11.96
N VAL A 180 5.82 -10.71 -11.79
CA VAL A 180 5.13 -9.87 -12.79
C VAL A 180 5.85 -9.96 -14.13
N SER A 181 7.18 -9.84 -14.14
CA SER A 181 7.99 -9.95 -15.35
C SER A 181 7.85 -11.32 -16.04
N VAL A 182 7.85 -12.41 -15.25
CA VAL A 182 7.64 -13.79 -15.78
C VAL A 182 6.25 -13.94 -16.40
N ILE A 183 5.20 -13.45 -15.74
CA ILE A 183 3.82 -13.50 -16.28
C ILE A 183 3.71 -12.68 -17.56
N GLU A 184 4.31 -11.51 -17.60
CA GLU A 184 4.27 -10.64 -18.76
C GLU A 184 4.97 -11.28 -19.97
N GLU A 185 6.13 -11.89 -19.76
CA GLU A 185 6.85 -12.58 -20.81
C GLU A 185 6.13 -13.86 -21.28
N ASP A 186 5.81 -14.78 -20.37
CA ASP A 186 5.32 -16.10 -20.77
C ASP A 186 3.82 -16.13 -21.04
N VAL A 187 3.01 -15.46 -20.22
CA VAL A 187 1.55 -15.51 -20.36
C VAL A 187 1.06 -14.44 -21.33
N VAL A 188 1.55 -13.20 -21.20
CA VAL A 188 1.03 -12.09 -22.01
C VAL A 188 1.62 -12.11 -23.42
N LYS A 189 2.94 -12.19 -23.55
CA LYS A 189 3.60 -12.18 -24.87
C LYS A 189 3.55 -13.55 -25.54
N LYS A 190 4.06 -14.61 -24.90
CA LYS A 190 4.17 -15.95 -25.52
C LYS A 190 2.86 -16.75 -25.52
N ARG A 191 1.83 -16.29 -24.81
CA ARG A 191 0.52 -16.99 -24.69
C ARG A 191 0.62 -18.38 -24.08
N ASN A 192 1.66 -18.63 -23.29
CA ASN A 192 1.78 -19.83 -22.47
C ASN A 192 0.84 -19.74 -21.26
N TYR A 193 0.75 -20.85 -20.53
CA TYR A 193 0.07 -20.90 -19.25
C TYR A 193 1.06 -21.23 -18.14
N LEU A 194 0.80 -20.71 -16.94
CA LEU A 194 1.60 -20.97 -15.75
C LEU A 194 0.72 -21.52 -14.63
N LEU A 195 1.29 -22.42 -13.82
CA LEU A 195 0.62 -22.88 -12.60
C LEU A 195 0.81 -21.82 -11.51
N LEU A 196 -0.28 -21.42 -10.85
CA LEU A 196 -0.21 -20.47 -9.74
C LEU A 196 0.68 -20.99 -8.61
N THR A 197 0.61 -22.29 -8.33
CA THR A 197 1.46 -22.95 -7.32
C THR A 197 2.94 -22.78 -7.64
N SER A 198 3.35 -22.92 -8.92
CA SER A 198 4.75 -22.76 -9.31
C SER A 198 5.25 -21.32 -9.13
N LEU A 199 4.40 -20.31 -9.32
CA LEU A 199 4.75 -18.92 -9.03
C LEU A 199 4.82 -18.65 -7.52
N CYS A 200 3.94 -19.30 -6.75
CA CYS A 200 3.97 -19.22 -5.28
C CYS A 200 5.25 -19.86 -4.72
N ASP A 201 5.65 -21.01 -5.27
CA ASP A 201 6.89 -21.70 -4.91
C ASP A 201 8.10 -20.84 -5.28
N MET A 202 8.12 -20.25 -6.50
CA MET A 202 9.14 -19.30 -6.93
C MET A 202 9.25 -18.13 -5.96
N HIS A 203 8.13 -17.51 -5.58
CA HIS A 203 8.11 -16.42 -4.61
C HIS A 203 8.75 -16.82 -3.29
N ASN A 204 8.31 -17.94 -2.71
CA ASN A 204 8.71 -18.36 -1.38
C ASN A 204 10.16 -18.87 -1.34
N ASN A 205 10.64 -19.47 -2.42
CA ASN A 205 12.04 -19.87 -2.55
C ASN A 205 12.96 -18.64 -2.60
N GLU A 206 12.65 -17.65 -3.46
CA GLU A 206 13.44 -16.41 -3.52
C GLU A 206 13.41 -15.64 -2.19
N LEU A 207 12.25 -15.63 -1.52
CA LEU A 207 12.10 -14.99 -0.21
C LEU A 207 13.00 -15.66 0.83
N GLN A 208 13.04 -17.00 0.84
CA GLN A 208 13.92 -17.74 1.73
C GLN A 208 15.39 -17.46 1.42
N GLU A 209 15.79 -17.43 0.14
CA GLU A 209 17.18 -17.14 -0.26
C GLU A 209 17.65 -15.76 0.22
N GLU A 210 16.84 -14.71 0.01
CA GLU A 210 17.18 -13.34 0.43
C GLU A 210 17.24 -13.19 1.97
N LEU A 211 16.47 -14.00 2.69
CA LEU A 211 16.36 -13.91 4.15
C LEU A 211 17.30 -14.84 4.91
N ILE A 212 18.09 -15.68 4.24
CA ILE A 212 19.20 -16.43 4.86
C ILE A 212 20.15 -15.48 5.62
N HIS A 213 20.27 -14.23 5.16
CA HIS A 213 21.11 -13.21 5.79
C HIS A 213 20.43 -12.44 6.93
N GLN A 214 19.16 -12.73 7.27
CA GLN A 214 18.37 -12.05 8.30
C GLN A 214 17.63 -13.05 9.22
N PRO A 215 18.36 -13.78 10.08
CA PRO A 215 17.79 -14.90 10.87
C PRO A 215 16.73 -14.48 11.90
N GLU A 216 16.65 -13.20 12.24
CA GLU A 216 15.68 -12.66 13.22
C GLU A 216 14.40 -12.09 12.59
N ALA A 217 14.28 -12.11 11.25
CA ALA A 217 13.07 -11.64 10.59
C ALA A 217 11.92 -12.62 10.81
N ASP A 218 10.75 -12.11 11.23
CA ASP A 218 9.50 -12.87 11.17
C ASP A 218 8.96 -12.82 9.74
N VAL A 219 8.86 -13.98 9.10
CA VAL A 219 8.65 -14.10 7.65
C VAL A 219 7.34 -14.82 7.39
N SER A 220 6.36 -14.06 6.96
CA SER A 220 5.11 -14.62 6.47
C SER A 220 5.29 -15.10 5.03
N LEU A 221 5.24 -16.41 4.81
CA LEU A 221 5.26 -16.99 3.48
C LEU A 221 4.00 -16.57 2.71
N MET A 222 4.18 -16.26 1.43
CA MET A 222 3.06 -15.90 0.56
C MET A 222 2.19 -17.14 0.32
N THR A 223 0.90 -17.01 0.53
CA THR A 223 -0.07 -18.06 0.19
C THR A 223 -0.52 -17.93 -1.28
N ASN A 224 -1.00 -19.03 -1.86
CA ASN A 224 -1.57 -19.01 -3.21
C ASN A 224 -2.72 -18.00 -3.35
N HIS A 225 -3.53 -17.82 -2.30
CA HIS A 225 -4.65 -16.89 -2.31
C HIS A 225 -4.18 -15.43 -2.39
N GLU A 226 -3.20 -15.05 -1.58
CA GLU A 226 -2.63 -13.70 -1.58
C GLU A 226 -1.94 -13.37 -2.91
N LEU A 227 -1.20 -14.34 -3.45
CA LEU A 227 -0.55 -14.17 -4.75
C LEU A 227 -1.57 -14.02 -5.87
N GLU A 228 -2.64 -14.81 -5.86
CA GLU A 228 -3.76 -14.70 -6.81
C GLU A 228 -4.39 -13.32 -6.77
N GLU A 229 -4.71 -12.79 -5.58
CA GLU A 229 -5.28 -11.45 -5.46
C GLU A 229 -4.36 -10.38 -6.05
N LYS A 230 -3.05 -10.46 -5.76
CA LYS A 230 -2.06 -9.52 -6.30
C LYS A 230 -1.97 -9.59 -7.82
N ILE A 231 -1.94 -10.80 -8.38
CA ILE A 231 -1.88 -11.05 -9.82
C ILE A 231 -3.13 -10.51 -10.53
N VAL A 232 -4.33 -10.77 -10.00
CA VAL A 232 -5.59 -10.28 -10.56
C VAL A 232 -5.69 -8.74 -10.49
N LYS A 233 -5.21 -8.13 -9.41
CA LYS A 233 -5.13 -6.67 -9.27
C LYS A 233 -4.17 -6.05 -10.30
N GLN A 234 -3.03 -6.71 -10.56
CA GLN A 234 -1.98 -6.19 -11.45
C GLN A 234 -2.35 -6.31 -12.95
N PHE A 235 -2.95 -7.42 -13.37
CA PHE A 235 -3.12 -7.73 -14.79
C PHE A 235 -4.59 -7.82 -15.21
N LYS A 236 -5.02 -6.88 -16.07
CA LYS A 236 -6.38 -6.90 -16.63
C LYS A 236 -6.55 -7.90 -17.77
N GLN A 237 -5.48 -8.29 -18.47
CA GLN A 237 -5.56 -9.18 -19.65
C GLN A 237 -5.42 -10.68 -19.35
N ILE A 238 -5.24 -11.07 -18.09
CA ILE A 238 -5.14 -12.49 -17.70
C ILE A 238 -6.44 -12.99 -17.06
N LYS A 239 -6.63 -14.32 -17.06
CA LYS A 239 -7.66 -15.03 -16.31
C LYS A 239 -7.02 -16.20 -15.58
N ILE A 240 -7.58 -16.54 -14.42
CA ILE A 240 -7.20 -17.71 -13.63
C ILE A 240 -8.33 -18.72 -13.75
N VAL A 241 -7.99 -19.95 -14.13
CA VAL A 241 -8.95 -21.04 -14.35
C VAL A 241 -8.52 -22.27 -13.56
N ILE A 242 -9.48 -23.07 -13.13
CA ILE A 242 -9.23 -24.30 -12.39
C ILE A 242 -9.31 -25.48 -13.35
N LYS A 243 -8.21 -26.22 -13.53
CA LYS A 243 -8.17 -27.45 -14.32
C LYS A 243 -7.54 -28.57 -13.49
N LYS A 244 -8.21 -29.73 -13.40
CA LYS A 244 -7.74 -30.88 -12.61
C LYS A 244 -7.35 -30.48 -11.18
N LYS A 245 -8.18 -29.67 -10.52
CA LYS A 245 -7.95 -29.11 -9.17
C LYS A 245 -6.70 -28.22 -9.03
N ARG A 246 -6.12 -27.71 -10.13
CA ARG A 246 -4.99 -26.79 -10.12
C ARG A 246 -5.40 -25.44 -10.73
N LYS A 247 -4.93 -24.34 -10.15
CA LYS A 247 -5.14 -22.98 -10.67
C LYS A 247 -4.08 -22.68 -11.73
N ILE A 248 -4.55 -22.31 -12.92
CA ILE A 248 -3.73 -22.00 -14.08
C ILE A 248 -3.97 -20.54 -14.45
N ILE A 249 -2.88 -19.79 -14.62
CA ILE A 249 -2.87 -18.42 -15.12
C ILE A 249 -2.67 -18.47 -16.63
N MET A 250 -3.52 -17.78 -17.37
CA MET A 250 -3.42 -17.67 -18.83
C MET A 250 -3.97 -16.34 -19.32
N HIS A 251 -3.65 -15.98 -20.57
CA HIS A 251 -4.22 -14.80 -21.18
C HIS A 251 -5.74 -14.97 -21.41
N LYS A 252 -6.54 -13.89 -21.25
CA LYS A 252 -8.00 -13.90 -21.41
C LYS A 252 -8.46 -14.48 -22.74
N ASN A 253 -7.80 -14.07 -23.82
CA ASN A 253 -8.07 -14.51 -25.20
C ASN A 253 -7.55 -15.92 -25.53
N SER A 254 -6.84 -16.60 -24.64
CA SER A 254 -6.38 -17.97 -24.91
C SER A 254 -7.54 -18.96 -24.75
N ASN A 255 -7.74 -19.80 -25.77
CA ASN A 255 -8.63 -20.96 -25.73
C ASN A 255 -7.85 -22.17 -25.22
N LEU A 256 -8.31 -22.71 -24.09
CA LEU A 256 -7.66 -23.81 -23.37
C LEU A 256 -7.72 -25.15 -24.14
N LEU A 257 -8.67 -25.27 -25.08
CA LEU A 257 -8.94 -26.50 -25.83
C LEU A 257 -7.91 -26.73 -26.96
N GLU A 258 -7.31 -25.70 -27.54
CA GLU A 258 -6.42 -25.85 -28.71
C GLU A 258 -5.01 -26.31 -28.35
N GLN A 259 -4.59 -26.20 -27.09
CA GLN A 259 -3.21 -26.52 -26.68
C GLN A 259 -2.99 -27.99 -26.27
N GLU A 260 -4.05 -28.74 -25.92
CA GLU A 260 -3.90 -30.18 -25.64
C GLU A 260 -3.68 -31.00 -26.94
N ASP A 261 -4.33 -30.61 -28.04
CA ASP A 261 -4.21 -31.31 -29.33
C ASP A 261 -2.83 -31.21 -29.97
N LEU A 262 -2.05 -30.16 -29.66
CA LEU A 262 -0.71 -29.96 -30.22
C LEU A 262 0.38 -30.78 -29.51
N LYS A 263 0.18 -31.16 -28.24
CA LYS A 263 1.12 -32.03 -27.52
C LYS A 263 0.89 -33.51 -27.83
N THR A 264 -0.37 -33.92 -28.01
CA THR A 264 -0.69 -35.33 -28.31
C THR A 264 -0.36 -35.72 -29.77
N ARG A 265 -0.15 -34.77 -30.68
CA ARG A 265 0.25 -35.04 -32.08
C ARG A 265 1.77 -35.13 -32.31
N ARG A 266 2.59 -34.93 -31.28
CA ARG A 266 4.07 -35.01 -31.38
C ARG A 266 4.67 -36.20 -30.61
N GLU A 267 3.83 -37.05 -30.07
CA GLU A 267 4.17 -38.40 -29.56
C GLU A 267 3.63 -39.44 -30.54
#